data_AF-A0A9P3KRM1-F1
#
_entry.id   AF-A0A9P3KRM1-F1
#
_cell.length_a   1.000
_cell.length_b   1.000
_cell.length_c   1.000
_cell.angle_alpha   90.00
_cell.angle_beta   90.00
_cell.angle_gamma   90.00
#
_symmetry.space_group_name_H-M   'P 1'
#
loop_
_entity.id
_entity.type
_entity.pdbx_description
1 polymer ?
#
loop_
_entity_poly.entity_id
_entity_poly.type
_entity_poly.pdbx_seq_one_letter_code
_entity_poly.pdbx_strand_id
1 'polypeptide(L)'
;MTSQNFRGERPVAATAPLADTRRPSAARARRARGARGSAAVLALPILLLLILLPTVAAQLTWGDLFQGIIDWAGGLFNGDGDDDNDGGSSSSSSSCTASSLTGYTSSVSLGSSLTLHWTIPSGGKTVKFALEADGGTNAANGWMSVGFSSDGDMSPADAVIGNMGGTGVYAYHISGYGLSDVARTSSFTIYAPGLSATSARTLMTFTRSTSDGSVSVKPSGSNKIIWAYSPSGSKSLAYHGSKYGRTTVDLSCSSSGSGSGSGSGSGSGSGSGTGNACTSSTLTGYTYQAQLNGKSLLLHWNKARSNGAVTMAVEAKSGAAKSGWISLAWTANGKMAPADAVFGNLAGGAVGAYEINGYTVSSIQSSSLWIGQSPTTVTSASGSTVVKFSRKHYTGAVSRFLAWNKNTLMWAYSPSGSKNMGYHGGAYGRITVDFSCRTAPSGGGSRGGDDDDDDDDDDDDDDDHDRRERWHRSHKRG
;
A
#
# COMPACT_ATOMS: atom_id res chain seq x y z
N MET A 1 5.21 -52.26 -35.80
CA MET A 1 6.32 -52.77 -36.63
C MET A 1 6.25 -52.10 -37.99
N THR A 2 6.98 -51.01 -38.19
CA THR A 2 7.57 -50.57 -39.47
C THR A 2 8.44 -49.35 -39.18
N SER A 3 9.76 -49.53 -39.36
CA SER A 3 10.77 -48.49 -39.20
C SER A 3 10.94 -47.73 -40.51
N GLN A 4 11.22 -46.44 -40.43
CA GLN A 4 11.91 -45.73 -41.49
C GLN A 4 13.09 -44.92 -40.92
N ASN A 5 14.24 -45.20 -41.52
CA ASN A 5 15.54 -44.62 -41.29
C ASN A 5 15.61 -43.21 -41.85
N PHE A 6 16.24 -42.29 -41.12
CA PHE A 6 16.98 -41.17 -41.73
C PHE A 6 18.35 -41.03 -41.04
N ARG A 7 19.39 -41.40 -41.79
CA ARG A 7 20.74 -40.83 -41.69
C ARG A 7 20.62 -39.35 -42.09
N GLY A 8 21.33 -38.37 -41.57
CA GLY A 8 22.62 -38.33 -40.90
C GLY A 8 23.39 -37.20 -41.57
N GLU A 9 23.76 -36.15 -40.85
CA GLU A 9 24.75 -35.16 -41.30
C GLU A 9 25.46 -34.56 -40.08
N ARG A 10 26.79 -34.44 -40.22
CA ARG A 10 27.79 -34.14 -39.20
C ARG A 10 28.19 -32.65 -39.24
N PRO A 11 28.93 -32.15 -38.22
CA PRO A 11 28.97 -30.73 -37.86
C PRO A 11 30.06 -29.94 -38.61
N VAL A 12 29.84 -28.63 -38.76
CA VAL A 12 30.84 -27.68 -39.23
C VAL A 12 31.35 -26.87 -38.03
N ALA A 13 32.64 -27.06 -37.73
CA ALA A 13 33.41 -26.24 -36.80
C ALA A 13 33.74 -24.90 -37.45
N ALA A 14 33.65 -23.81 -36.68
CA ALA A 14 34.20 -22.50 -37.07
C ALA A 14 35.14 -22.00 -35.99
N THR A 15 36.35 -21.71 -36.45
CA THR A 15 37.60 -21.40 -35.78
C THR A 15 37.61 -19.94 -35.28
N ALA A 16 38.23 -19.71 -34.12
CA ALA A 16 38.60 -18.39 -33.61
C ALA A 16 39.77 -17.77 -34.41
N PRO A 17 40.02 -16.46 -34.22
CA PRO A 17 41.40 -16.04 -34.05
C PRO A 17 41.63 -15.14 -32.82
N LEU A 18 42.80 -15.35 -32.22
CA LEU A 18 43.45 -14.54 -31.20
C LEU A 18 43.74 -13.11 -31.71
N ALA A 19 43.66 -12.13 -30.80
CA ALA A 19 44.44 -10.91 -30.89
C ALA A 19 45.00 -10.54 -29.50
N ASP A 20 46.31 -10.76 -29.38
CA ASP A 20 47.24 -10.23 -28.39
C ASP A 20 47.55 -8.75 -28.70
N THR A 21 47.71 -7.89 -27.69
CA THR A 21 48.83 -6.93 -27.60
C THR A 21 48.77 -6.02 -26.34
N ARG A 22 49.75 -6.25 -25.46
CA ARG A 22 50.69 -5.27 -24.86
C ARG A 22 50.19 -4.10 -23.97
N ARG A 23 50.58 -4.18 -22.68
CA ARG A 23 50.98 -3.07 -21.78
C ARG A 23 52.28 -2.38 -22.27
N PRO A 24 52.61 -1.11 -21.92
CA PRO A 24 53.29 -0.75 -20.65
C PRO A 24 52.95 0.68 -20.09
N SER A 25 52.87 0.88 -18.76
CA SER A 25 53.87 1.45 -17.81
C SER A 25 53.93 2.99 -17.61
N ALA A 26 53.86 3.37 -16.32
CA ALA A 26 54.70 4.35 -15.60
C ALA A 26 54.46 5.88 -15.66
N ALA A 27 54.25 6.41 -14.44
CA ALA A 27 54.93 7.55 -13.79
C ALA A 27 54.73 9.00 -14.31
N ARG A 28 54.29 9.90 -13.40
CA ARG A 28 55.12 11.04 -12.97
C ARG A 28 54.61 11.74 -11.71
N ALA A 29 55.57 12.10 -10.87
CA ALA A 29 55.46 12.89 -9.65
C ALA A 29 55.63 14.40 -9.90
N ARG A 30 55.15 15.24 -8.97
CA ARG A 30 55.92 16.26 -8.19
C ARG A 30 55.15 17.56 -7.88
N ARG A 31 55.23 17.92 -6.58
CA ARG A 31 55.59 19.23 -5.96
C ARG A 31 54.69 20.46 -6.22
N ALA A 32 54.63 21.50 -5.38
CA ALA A 32 54.92 21.78 -3.95
C ALA A 32 54.73 23.31 -3.74
N ARG A 33 54.55 23.74 -2.47
CA ARG A 33 54.80 25.10 -1.88
C ARG A 33 53.78 26.21 -2.24
N GLY A 34 53.46 27.17 -1.38
CA GLY A 34 54.01 27.63 -0.08
C GLY A 34 52.91 28.24 0.82
N ALA A 35 53.05 28.32 2.16
CA ALA A 35 53.89 29.28 2.93
C ALA A 35 53.42 30.74 2.68
N ARG A 36 53.12 31.66 3.60
CA ARG A 36 53.30 31.99 5.05
C ARG A 36 52.27 33.14 5.30
N GLY A 37 51.96 33.70 6.48
CA GLY A 37 52.46 33.69 7.85
C GLY A 37 51.35 34.24 8.77
N SER A 38 51.39 34.04 10.10
CA SER A 38 52.02 34.95 11.10
C SER A 38 51.41 36.36 11.05
N ALA A 39 50.98 37.03 12.12
CA ALA A 39 50.99 36.85 13.57
C ALA A 39 49.90 37.83 14.10
N ALA A 40 49.09 37.45 15.09
CA ALA A 40 49.23 37.80 16.51
C ALA A 40 48.99 39.28 16.88
N VAL A 41 48.38 39.44 18.07
CA VAL A 41 48.60 40.49 19.09
C VAL A 41 47.42 41.45 19.38
N LEU A 42 46.82 41.23 20.57
CA LEU A 42 46.30 42.17 21.61
C LEU A 42 45.26 43.24 21.23
N ALA A 43 44.35 43.73 22.06
CA ALA A 43 43.84 43.45 23.41
C ALA A 43 42.56 44.31 23.61
N LEU A 44 41.65 43.79 24.45
CA LEU A 44 40.56 44.39 25.28
C LEU A 44 40.57 45.93 25.57
N PRO A 45 39.54 46.50 26.24
CA PRO A 45 38.06 46.54 26.04
C PRO A 45 37.51 47.99 26.31
N ILE A 46 36.23 48.14 26.74
CA ILE A 46 35.54 49.31 27.38
C ILE A 46 34.39 49.85 26.51
N LEU A 47 33.13 49.51 26.80
CA LEU A 47 32.18 50.06 27.80
C LEU A 47 31.37 51.28 27.28
N LEU A 48 30.04 51.13 27.37
CA LEU A 48 29.04 52.15 27.76
C LEU A 48 27.99 52.59 26.70
N LEU A 49 26.73 52.42 27.14
CA LEU A 49 25.56 53.31 26.96
C LEU A 49 24.67 53.14 25.72
N LEU A 50 23.48 52.54 25.89
CA LEU A 50 22.20 53.28 25.82
C LEU A 50 20.99 52.39 26.17
N ILE A 51 20.25 52.85 27.19
CA ILE A 51 18.90 52.43 27.58
C ILE A 51 17.90 53.30 26.82
N LEU A 52 16.84 52.72 26.24
CA LEU A 52 15.42 53.13 26.38
C LEU A 52 14.49 52.30 25.43
N LEU A 53 13.39 51.82 26.03
CA LEU A 53 12.31 50.87 25.62
C LEU A 53 11.36 51.37 24.49
N PRO A 54 10.24 50.70 24.09
CA PRO A 54 9.76 49.31 24.23
C PRO A 54 9.16 48.71 22.89
N THR A 55 8.60 47.48 22.99
CA THR A 55 7.58 46.88 22.09
C THR A 55 7.97 46.50 20.66
N VAL A 56 8.34 45.23 20.46
CA VAL A 56 7.94 44.50 19.24
C VAL A 56 7.46 43.10 19.65
N ALA A 57 6.27 42.76 19.20
CA ALA A 57 5.62 41.49 19.37
C ALA A 57 6.55 40.31 19.02
N ALA A 58 6.62 39.33 19.91
CA ALA A 58 7.29 38.07 19.66
C ALA A 58 6.58 37.31 18.53
N GLN A 59 7.06 37.45 17.30
CA GLN A 59 6.98 36.38 16.32
C GLN A 59 7.98 35.31 16.73
N LEU A 60 7.59 34.46 17.68
CA LEU A 60 8.21 33.15 17.85
C LEU A 60 7.86 32.34 16.61
N THR A 61 8.80 32.26 15.67
CA THR A 61 8.66 31.38 14.52
C THR A 61 8.73 29.93 14.99
N TRP A 62 7.88 29.07 14.42
CA TRP A 62 7.70 27.67 14.81
C TRP A 62 8.99 26.82 14.73
N GLY A 63 10.08 27.31 14.13
CA GLY A 63 11.37 26.62 14.08
C GLY A 63 12.08 26.55 15.44
N ASP A 64 11.94 27.56 16.29
CA ASP A 64 12.76 27.69 17.50
C ASP A 64 12.21 26.88 18.69
N LEU A 65 10.91 26.56 18.69
CA LEU A 65 10.29 25.72 19.72
C LEU A 65 10.60 24.22 19.52
N PHE A 66 11.01 23.81 18.31
CA PHE A 66 11.25 22.41 17.99
C PHE A 66 12.72 21.98 18.11
N GLN A 67 13.67 22.89 17.92
CA GLN A 67 15.09 22.55 18.07
C GLN A 67 15.47 22.25 19.53
N GLY A 68 14.84 22.93 20.49
CA GLY A 68 15.05 22.68 21.93
C GLY A 68 14.53 21.32 22.44
N ILE A 69 13.64 20.65 21.70
CA ILE A 69 13.13 19.31 22.05
C ILE A 69 13.99 18.21 21.41
N ILE A 70 14.62 18.49 20.27
CA ILE A 70 15.48 17.54 19.55
C ILE A 70 16.82 17.35 20.27
N ASP A 71 17.38 18.40 20.89
CA ASP A 71 18.68 18.33 21.56
C ASP A 71 18.65 17.66 22.95
N TRP A 72 17.47 17.51 23.57
CA TRP A 72 17.31 16.82 24.87
C TRP A 72 17.18 15.30 24.75
N ALA A 73 16.75 14.78 23.59
CA ALA A 73 16.54 13.34 23.36
C ALA A 73 17.77 12.59 22.82
N GLY A 74 18.83 13.30 22.42
CA GLY A 74 20.05 12.70 21.86
C GLY A 74 21.00 12.04 22.87
N GLY A 75 20.73 12.13 24.17
CA GLY A 75 21.63 11.69 25.24
C GLY A 75 21.23 10.42 26.01
N LEU A 76 20.12 9.74 25.65
CA LEU A 76 19.55 8.68 26.50
C LEU A 76 19.40 7.30 25.83
N PHE A 77 20.05 7.06 24.68
CA PHE A 77 20.02 5.74 24.02
C PHE A 77 21.40 5.33 23.52
N ASN A 78 22.34 5.15 24.46
CA ASN A 78 23.42 4.19 24.32
C ASN A 78 23.22 3.18 25.45
N GLY A 79 22.54 2.09 25.14
CA GLY A 79 22.29 0.99 26.05
C GLY A 79 22.01 -0.25 25.22
N ASP A 80 23.05 -1.08 25.07
CA ASP A 80 22.94 -2.46 24.64
C ASP A 80 21.96 -3.21 25.54
N GLY A 81 21.19 -4.14 24.98
CA GLY A 81 20.45 -5.13 25.76
C GLY A 81 19.16 -5.56 25.10
N ASP A 82 19.22 -6.69 24.40
CA ASP A 82 18.20 -7.74 24.34
C ASP A 82 16.79 -7.35 24.84
N ASP A 83 15.93 -6.90 23.93
CA ASP A 83 14.50 -6.85 24.17
C ASP A 83 13.80 -7.81 23.20
N ASP A 84 13.70 -9.06 23.64
CA ASP A 84 12.71 -10.05 23.19
C ASP A 84 11.31 -9.55 23.56
N ASN A 85 10.87 -8.47 22.91
CA ASN A 85 9.50 -8.00 23.02
C ASN A 85 8.71 -8.55 21.83
N ASP A 86 8.42 -9.85 21.90
CA ASP A 86 7.37 -10.52 21.15
C ASP A 86 6.01 -9.94 21.58
N GLY A 87 5.77 -8.70 21.16
CA GLY A 87 4.43 -8.13 21.08
C GLY A 87 3.66 -9.00 20.10
N GLY A 88 2.96 -10.01 20.62
CA GLY A 88 2.03 -10.88 19.92
C GLY A 88 0.97 -10.04 19.21
N SER A 89 1.34 -9.55 18.03
CA SER A 89 0.44 -8.96 17.07
C SER A 89 -0.57 -10.05 16.76
N SER A 90 -1.78 -9.91 17.28
CA SER A 90 -2.89 -10.77 16.91
C SER A 90 -3.02 -10.69 15.39
N SER A 91 -2.47 -11.70 14.72
CA SER A 91 -2.45 -11.81 13.27
C SER A 91 -3.88 -12.01 12.83
N SER A 92 -4.61 -10.90 12.67
CA SER A 92 -5.95 -10.91 12.10
C SER A 92 -5.82 -11.59 10.74
N SER A 93 -6.36 -12.80 10.65
CA SER A 93 -6.47 -13.54 9.40
C SER A 93 -7.18 -12.63 8.41
N SER A 94 -6.51 -12.32 7.30
CA SER A 94 -7.14 -11.53 6.23
C SER A 94 -8.44 -12.21 5.81
N SER A 95 -9.54 -11.44 5.78
CA SER A 95 -10.82 -11.94 5.29
C SER A 95 -10.69 -12.24 3.80
N CYS A 96 -11.03 -13.47 3.39
CA CYS A 96 -11.05 -13.82 1.98
C CYS A 96 -12.41 -13.54 1.35
N THR A 97 -12.42 -13.44 0.03
CA THR A 97 -13.60 -13.21 -0.80
C THR A 97 -13.79 -14.35 -1.78
N ALA A 98 -14.98 -14.47 -2.36
CA ALA A 98 -15.23 -15.47 -3.41
C ALA A 98 -14.28 -15.21 -4.58
N SER A 99 -13.64 -16.27 -5.08
CA SER A 99 -12.75 -16.14 -6.23
C SER A 99 -13.55 -15.83 -7.49
N SER A 100 -13.09 -14.86 -8.27
CA SER A 100 -13.59 -14.57 -9.62
C SER A 100 -13.03 -15.54 -10.69
N LEU A 101 -12.00 -16.30 -10.36
CA LEU A 101 -11.33 -17.22 -11.28
C LEU A 101 -12.00 -18.59 -11.26
N THR A 102 -12.43 -19.07 -12.43
CA THR A 102 -13.05 -20.38 -12.61
C THR A 102 -12.18 -21.51 -12.05
N GLY A 103 -12.77 -22.40 -11.26
CA GLY A 103 -12.08 -23.53 -10.63
C GLY A 103 -11.36 -23.18 -9.32
N TYR A 104 -11.56 -21.96 -8.80
CA TYR A 104 -11.10 -21.49 -7.50
C TYR A 104 -12.31 -20.98 -6.69
N THR A 105 -12.29 -21.13 -5.37
CA THR A 105 -13.43 -20.85 -4.48
C THR A 105 -13.20 -19.60 -3.65
N SER A 106 -11.96 -19.39 -3.19
CA SER A 106 -11.60 -18.29 -2.30
C SER A 106 -10.45 -17.49 -2.89
N SER A 107 -10.35 -16.22 -2.49
CA SER A 107 -9.29 -15.32 -2.93
C SER A 107 -8.96 -14.28 -1.86
N VAL A 108 -7.75 -13.74 -1.92
CA VAL A 108 -7.29 -12.64 -1.08
C VAL A 108 -6.38 -11.70 -1.86
N SER A 109 -6.54 -10.40 -1.64
CA SER A 109 -5.67 -9.36 -2.20
C SER A 109 -4.32 -9.40 -1.48
N LEU A 110 -3.25 -9.64 -2.21
CA LEU A 110 -1.87 -9.59 -1.72
C LEU A 110 -1.25 -8.20 -1.97
N GLY A 111 -2.00 -7.13 -1.74
CA GLY A 111 -1.63 -5.76 -2.12
C GLY A 111 -2.44 -5.21 -3.29
N SER A 112 -1.92 -4.17 -3.95
CA SER A 112 -2.64 -3.47 -5.03
C SER A 112 -2.71 -4.24 -6.34
N SER A 113 -1.83 -5.19 -6.53
CA SER A 113 -1.46 -5.70 -7.86
C SER A 113 -1.41 -7.22 -7.96
N LEU A 114 -1.55 -7.92 -6.85
CA LEU A 114 -1.58 -9.39 -6.80
C LEU A 114 -2.82 -9.86 -6.06
N THR A 115 -3.43 -10.91 -6.57
CA THR A 115 -4.51 -11.66 -5.91
C THR A 115 -4.12 -13.12 -5.85
N LEU A 116 -4.20 -13.72 -4.66
CA LEU A 116 -4.03 -15.17 -4.48
C LEU A 116 -5.41 -15.80 -4.45
N HIS A 117 -5.64 -16.78 -5.31
CA HIS A 117 -6.84 -17.60 -5.38
C HIS A 117 -6.50 -19.01 -4.95
N TRP A 118 -7.45 -19.68 -4.30
CA TRP A 118 -7.29 -21.08 -3.95
C TRP A 118 -8.60 -21.86 -3.91
N THR A 119 -8.46 -23.17 -4.02
CA THR A 119 -9.47 -24.16 -3.67
C THR A 119 -8.79 -25.33 -3.00
N ILE A 120 -9.44 -25.86 -1.97
CA ILE A 120 -9.05 -27.08 -1.29
C ILE A 120 -9.95 -28.20 -1.83
N PRO A 121 -9.43 -29.13 -2.65
CA PRO A 121 -10.19 -30.30 -3.08
C PRO A 121 -10.65 -31.15 -1.90
N SER A 122 -11.61 -32.04 -2.15
CA SER A 122 -12.09 -32.98 -1.14
C SER A 122 -10.92 -33.79 -0.53
N GLY A 123 -10.92 -33.90 0.80
CA GLY A 123 -9.87 -34.58 1.56
C GLY A 123 -8.71 -33.70 2.01
N GLY A 124 -8.59 -32.45 1.53
CA GLY A 124 -7.66 -31.46 2.11
C GLY A 124 -6.17 -31.82 2.07
N LYS A 125 -5.78 -32.79 1.23
CA LYS A 125 -4.37 -33.22 1.09
C LYS A 125 -3.56 -32.33 0.18
N THR A 126 -4.24 -31.52 -0.64
CA THR A 126 -3.63 -30.60 -1.59
C THR A 126 -4.38 -29.29 -1.58
N VAL A 127 -3.74 -28.22 -2.04
CA VAL A 127 -4.38 -26.95 -2.32
C VAL A 127 -4.03 -26.53 -3.74
N LYS A 128 -5.05 -26.19 -4.54
CA LYS A 128 -4.88 -25.58 -5.85
C LYS A 128 -4.73 -24.08 -5.65
N PHE A 129 -3.65 -23.51 -6.15
CA PHE A 129 -3.35 -22.08 -6.09
C PHE A 129 -3.36 -21.44 -7.47
N ALA A 130 -3.73 -20.17 -7.50
CA ALA A 130 -3.53 -19.26 -8.62
C ALA A 130 -3.05 -17.91 -8.07
N LEU A 131 -1.94 -17.40 -8.57
CA LEU A 131 -1.47 -16.05 -8.31
C LEU A 131 -1.73 -15.21 -9.56
N GLU A 132 -2.68 -14.29 -9.45
CA GLU A 132 -3.10 -13.37 -10.51
C GLU A 132 -2.42 -12.02 -10.31
N ALA A 133 -1.79 -11.50 -11.35
CA ALA A 133 -1.23 -10.16 -11.42
C ALA A 133 -2.02 -9.31 -12.42
N ASP A 134 -2.35 -8.07 -12.05
CA ASP A 134 -2.96 -7.12 -12.98
C ASP A 134 -1.97 -6.74 -14.10
N GLY A 135 -2.48 -6.38 -15.29
CA GLY A 135 -1.64 -6.05 -16.46
C GLY A 135 -0.75 -4.82 -16.29
N GLY A 136 -0.99 -4.02 -15.23
CA GLY A 136 -0.10 -2.94 -14.81
C GLY A 136 1.16 -3.44 -14.11
N THR A 137 1.16 -4.66 -13.59
CA THR A 137 2.41 -5.32 -13.20
C THR A 137 3.17 -5.70 -14.44
N ASN A 138 4.47 -5.38 -14.47
CA ASN A 138 5.39 -5.89 -15.48
C ASN A 138 5.60 -7.42 -15.39
N ALA A 139 4.69 -8.15 -14.74
CA ALA A 139 4.73 -9.59 -14.59
C ALA A 139 4.78 -10.26 -15.97
N ALA A 140 4.12 -9.73 -17.00
CA ALA A 140 4.19 -10.26 -18.36
C ALA A 140 5.63 -10.35 -18.92
N ASN A 141 6.56 -9.55 -18.39
CA ASN A 141 7.96 -9.50 -18.82
C ASN A 141 8.95 -9.79 -17.68
N GLY A 142 8.51 -10.41 -16.58
CA GLY A 142 9.37 -10.63 -15.42
C GLY A 142 9.04 -11.89 -14.63
N TRP A 143 9.10 -11.79 -13.31
CA TRP A 143 8.81 -12.92 -12.42
C TRP A 143 7.84 -12.53 -11.32
N MET A 144 7.10 -13.50 -10.82
CA MET A 144 6.22 -13.35 -9.66
C MET A 144 6.36 -14.57 -8.75
N SER A 145 6.19 -14.37 -7.46
CA SER A 145 6.31 -15.43 -6.47
C SER A 145 5.25 -15.35 -5.39
N VAL A 146 4.89 -16.51 -4.89
CA VAL A 146 4.19 -16.70 -3.61
C VAL A 146 5.00 -17.68 -2.78
N GLY A 147 5.19 -17.36 -1.51
CA GLY A 147 5.90 -18.21 -0.57
C GLY A 147 5.13 -18.45 0.71
N PHE A 148 5.53 -19.51 1.40
CA PHE A 148 4.96 -20.01 2.63
C PHE A 148 6.07 -19.98 3.67
N SER A 149 5.82 -19.27 4.77
CA SER A 149 6.80 -19.02 5.82
C SER A 149 6.23 -19.40 7.19
N SER A 150 7.09 -19.81 8.12
CA SER A 150 6.72 -20.06 9.52
C SER A 150 6.57 -18.79 10.34
N ASP A 151 7.34 -17.74 10.03
CA ASP A 151 7.39 -16.46 10.74
C ASP A 151 6.77 -15.30 9.94
N GLY A 152 6.65 -15.43 8.63
CA GLY A 152 6.20 -14.40 7.70
C GLY A 152 7.35 -13.59 7.10
N ASP A 153 8.59 -13.98 7.37
CA ASP A 153 9.80 -13.45 6.76
C ASP A 153 10.18 -14.25 5.51
N MET A 154 11.10 -13.69 4.72
CA MET A 154 11.53 -14.27 3.44
C MET A 154 12.32 -15.57 3.63
N SER A 155 13.01 -15.73 4.76
CA SER A 155 13.85 -16.88 5.06
C SER A 155 13.69 -17.27 6.53
N PRO A 156 13.54 -18.57 6.85
CA PRO A 156 13.38 -19.68 5.91
C PRO A 156 11.98 -19.72 5.29
N ALA A 157 11.87 -20.05 4.00
CA ALA A 157 10.58 -20.20 3.33
C ALA A 157 10.60 -21.19 2.17
N ASP A 158 9.43 -21.75 1.86
CA ASP A 158 9.18 -22.47 0.62
C ASP A 158 8.43 -21.54 -0.35
N ALA A 159 8.91 -21.39 -1.59
CA ALA A 159 8.34 -20.47 -2.56
C ALA A 159 8.06 -21.13 -3.91
N VAL A 160 7.02 -20.68 -4.59
CA VAL A 160 6.74 -21.00 -5.99
C VAL A 160 6.97 -19.74 -6.80
N ILE A 161 7.89 -19.83 -7.77
CA ILE A 161 8.29 -18.69 -8.60
C ILE A 161 7.95 -19.01 -10.06
N GLY A 162 7.15 -18.14 -10.66
CA GLY A 162 6.85 -18.13 -12.08
C GLY A 162 7.75 -17.12 -12.78
N ASN A 163 8.53 -17.57 -13.75
CA ASN A 163 9.42 -16.72 -14.54
C ASN A 163 8.96 -16.68 -16.00
N MET A 164 8.49 -15.53 -16.45
CA MET A 164 8.08 -15.32 -17.85
C MET A 164 9.28 -15.30 -18.81
N GLY A 165 10.46 -14.89 -18.34
CA GLY A 165 11.71 -14.91 -19.11
C GLY A 165 12.35 -16.29 -19.21
N GLY A 166 11.88 -17.27 -18.43
CA GLY A 166 12.40 -18.65 -18.38
C GLY A 166 11.33 -19.74 -18.53
N THR A 167 10.15 -19.36 -19.03
CA THR A 167 8.98 -20.20 -19.36
C THR A 167 8.69 -21.32 -18.36
N GLY A 168 8.57 -21.01 -17.08
CA GLY A 168 8.15 -22.04 -16.13
C GLY A 168 7.81 -21.55 -14.74
N VAL A 169 7.13 -22.42 -14.02
CA VAL A 169 6.80 -22.31 -12.60
C VAL A 169 7.54 -23.41 -11.88
N TYR A 170 8.35 -23.06 -10.88
CA TYR A 170 9.18 -24.03 -10.16
C TYR A 170 9.07 -23.82 -8.64
N ALA A 171 9.30 -24.90 -7.90
CA ALA A 171 9.44 -24.90 -6.45
C ALA A 171 10.86 -24.44 -6.06
N TYR A 172 10.93 -23.57 -5.06
CA TYR A 172 12.15 -23.01 -4.50
C TYR A 172 12.14 -23.13 -2.98
N HIS A 173 13.33 -23.33 -2.41
CA HIS A 173 13.58 -23.11 -1.00
C HIS A 173 14.40 -21.83 -0.86
N ILE A 174 14.04 -21.00 0.12
CA ILE A 174 14.71 -19.75 0.46
C ILE A 174 15.34 -19.95 1.83
N SER A 175 16.66 -20.09 1.87
CA SER A 175 17.43 -20.29 3.11
C SER A 175 18.15 -19.02 3.59
N GLY A 176 17.99 -17.91 2.86
CA GLY A 176 18.62 -16.63 3.16
C GLY A 176 18.08 -15.51 2.26
N TYR A 177 18.67 -14.33 2.38
CA TYR A 177 18.24 -13.13 1.63
C TYR A 177 19.00 -12.94 0.30
N GLY A 178 20.10 -13.66 0.09
CA GLY A 178 20.89 -13.60 -1.13
C GLY A 178 20.27 -14.42 -2.26
N LEU A 179 20.56 -14.05 -3.52
CA LEU A 179 20.12 -14.83 -4.68
C LEU A 179 20.68 -16.27 -4.66
N SER A 180 21.88 -16.48 -4.10
CA SER A 180 22.48 -17.80 -3.89
C SER A 180 21.67 -18.69 -2.94
N ASP A 181 20.85 -18.07 -2.08
CA ASP A 181 20.06 -18.76 -1.06
C ASP A 181 18.64 -19.06 -1.54
N VAL A 182 18.32 -18.69 -2.79
CA VAL A 182 17.05 -18.99 -3.46
C VAL A 182 17.31 -20.07 -4.50
N ALA A 183 17.19 -21.33 -4.08
CA ALA A 183 17.51 -22.48 -4.91
C ALA A 183 16.25 -23.28 -5.25
N ARG A 184 16.21 -23.88 -6.45
CA ARG A 184 15.16 -24.85 -6.78
C ARG A 184 15.23 -26.00 -5.79
N THR A 185 14.07 -26.49 -5.36
CA THR A 185 13.98 -27.56 -4.37
C THR A 185 13.11 -28.72 -4.85
N SER A 186 13.38 -29.89 -4.32
CA SER A 186 12.53 -31.08 -4.38
C SER A 186 11.93 -31.46 -3.01
N SER A 187 12.13 -30.63 -1.97
CA SER A 187 11.56 -30.84 -0.64
C SER A 187 10.04 -30.80 -0.62
N PHE A 188 9.45 -30.12 -1.60
CA PHE A 188 8.02 -30.18 -1.92
C PHE A 188 7.80 -30.28 -3.42
N THR A 189 6.66 -30.84 -3.81
CA THR A 189 6.29 -31.00 -5.21
C THR A 189 5.13 -30.08 -5.54
N ILE A 190 5.24 -29.41 -6.69
CA ILE A 190 4.12 -28.70 -7.30
C ILE A 190 3.58 -29.52 -8.48
N TYR A 191 2.26 -29.62 -8.57
CA TYR A 191 1.55 -30.33 -9.63
C TYR A 191 0.86 -29.35 -10.56
N ALA A 192 0.74 -29.74 -11.84
CA ALA A 192 0.14 -28.93 -12.89
C ALA A 192 0.63 -27.45 -12.89
N PRO A 193 1.95 -27.20 -12.87
CA PRO A 193 2.46 -25.84 -12.98
C PRO A 193 2.02 -25.22 -14.31
N GLY A 194 1.43 -24.05 -14.25
CA GLY A 194 0.98 -23.30 -15.43
C GLY A 194 1.32 -21.83 -15.29
N LEU A 195 1.81 -21.23 -16.36
CA LEU A 195 2.08 -19.80 -16.43
C LEU A 195 1.50 -19.26 -17.73
N SER A 196 0.63 -18.26 -17.64
CA SER A 196 0.05 -17.58 -18.79
C SER A 196 0.12 -16.08 -18.57
N ALA A 197 0.38 -15.32 -19.63
CA ALA A 197 0.31 -13.87 -19.59
C ALA A 197 -0.37 -13.33 -20.84
N THR A 198 -1.10 -12.25 -20.62
CA THR A 198 -1.74 -11.40 -21.62
C THR A 198 -1.37 -9.95 -21.31
N SER A 199 -1.71 -9.00 -22.18
CA SER A 199 -1.53 -7.57 -21.88
C SER A 199 -2.31 -7.10 -20.64
N ALA A 200 -3.40 -7.80 -20.28
CA ALA A 200 -4.27 -7.42 -19.19
C ALA A 200 -3.95 -8.14 -17.86
N ARG A 201 -3.22 -9.26 -17.92
CA ARG A 201 -3.08 -10.17 -16.77
C ARG A 201 -1.94 -11.17 -16.94
N THR A 202 -1.24 -11.44 -15.84
CA THR A 202 -0.42 -12.66 -15.69
C THR A 202 -1.04 -13.60 -14.66
N LEU A 203 -1.09 -14.90 -14.97
CA LEU A 203 -1.67 -15.92 -14.11
C LEU A 203 -0.68 -17.08 -13.95
N MET A 204 -0.23 -17.29 -12.72
CA MET A 204 0.57 -18.44 -12.30
C MET A 204 -0.32 -19.43 -11.54
N THR A 205 -0.36 -20.69 -11.96
CA THR A 205 -1.18 -21.75 -11.36
C THR A 205 -0.30 -22.93 -10.95
N PHE A 206 -0.65 -23.56 -9.84
CA PHE A 206 -0.01 -24.79 -9.38
C PHE A 206 -0.88 -25.45 -8.31
N THR A 207 -0.64 -26.72 -8.03
CA THR A 207 -1.20 -27.43 -6.87
C THR A 207 -0.06 -27.85 -5.96
N ARG A 208 -0.22 -27.73 -4.65
CA ARG A 208 0.79 -28.16 -3.66
C ARG A 208 0.18 -29.14 -2.67
N SER A 209 0.96 -30.11 -2.20
CA SER A 209 0.58 -30.92 -1.03
C SER A 209 0.53 -30.07 0.24
N THR A 210 -0.25 -30.49 1.23
CA THR A 210 -0.35 -29.79 2.51
C THR A 210 0.70 -30.25 3.52
N SER A 211 1.36 -31.38 3.25
CA SER A 211 2.26 -32.06 4.19
C SER A 211 3.72 -32.10 3.75
N ASP A 212 4.12 -31.42 2.67
CA ASP A 212 5.49 -31.42 2.15
C ASP A 212 6.19 -30.06 2.31
N GLY A 213 7.50 -30.06 2.05
CA GLY A 213 8.37 -28.89 2.19
C GLY A 213 8.87 -28.67 3.61
N SER A 214 9.67 -27.62 3.77
CA SER A 214 10.13 -27.14 5.08
C SER A 214 9.03 -26.38 5.82
N VAL A 215 8.04 -25.85 5.09
CA VAL A 215 6.90 -25.12 5.63
C VAL A 215 5.60 -25.75 5.13
N SER A 216 4.89 -26.44 6.02
CA SER A 216 3.61 -27.08 5.70
C SER A 216 2.51 -26.05 5.40
N VAL A 217 1.69 -26.35 4.39
CA VAL A 217 0.49 -25.57 4.06
C VAL A 217 -0.69 -26.13 4.83
N LYS A 218 -1.34 -25.30 5.65
CA LYS A 218 -2.47 -25.72 6.47
C LYS A 218 -3.79 -25.46 5.74
N PRO A 219 -4.60 -26.48 5.40
CA PRO A 219 -5.92 -26.28 4.79
C PRO A 219 -6.85 -25.40 5.62
N SER A 220 -6.65 -25.37 6.94
CA SER A 220 -7.37 -24.54 7.89
C SER A 220 -6.42 -23.87 8.87
N GLY A 221 -6.78 -22.70 9.37
CA GLY A 221 -5.98 -21.91 10.29
C GLY A 221 -4.90 -21.08 9.59
N SER A 222 -4.08 -20.43 10.40
CA SER A 222 -3.13 -19.40 9.96
C SER A 222 -1.98 -19.95 9.10
N ASN A 223 -1.91 -19.47 7.85
CA ASN A 223 -0.78 -19.62 6.94
C ASN A 223 -0.14 -18.24 6.73
N LYS A 224 1.18 -18.13 6.94
CA LYS A 224 1.90 -16.89 6.65
C LYS A 224 2.39 -16.93 5.21
N ILE A 225 1.77 -16.08 4.39
CA ILE A 225 2.02 -15.98 2.96
C ILE A 225 2.92 -14.77 2.72
N ILE A 226 4.04 -15.01 2.05
CA ILE A 226 4.91 -13.95 1.51
C ILE A 226 4.71 -13.90 0.00
N TRP A 227 4.95 -12.74 -0.60
CA TRP A 227 4.84 -12.58 -2.05
C TRP A 227 5.84 -11.54 -2.53
N ALA A 228 6.28 -11.69 -3.77
CA ALA A 228 7.11 -10.70 -4.44
C ALA A 228 6.92 -10.77 -5.95
N TYR A 229 7.31 -9.71 -6.65
CA TYR A 229 7.38 -9.72 -8.10
C TYR A 229 8.50 -8.81 -8.60
N SER A 230 8.91 -9.03 -9.85
CA SER A 230 9.99 -8.31 -10.48
C SER A 230 9.69 -6.81 -10.57
N PRO A 231 10.70 -5.94 -10.34
CA PRO A 231 10.64 -4.55 -10.77
C PRO A 231 10.43 -4.44 -12.29
N SER A 232 9.97 -3.29 -12.76
CA SER A 232 9.76 -3.03 -14.19
C SER A 232 10.99 -3.38 -15.02
N GLY A 233 10.81 -4.17 -16.07
CA GLY A 233 11.86 -4.53 -17.03
C GLY A 233 12.83 -5.63 -16.60
N SER A 234 12.70 -6.19 -15.39
CA SER A 234 13.58 -7.27 -14.92
C SER A 234 13.07 -8.65 -15.35
N LYS A 235 13.83 -9.34 -16.20
CA LYS A 235 13.52 -10.69 -16.73
C LYS A 235 14.18 -11.83 -15.95
N SER A 236 15.18 -11.53 -15.12
CA SER A 236 15.88 -12.51 -14.29
C SER A 236 15.35 -12.47 -12.87
N LEU A 237 15.47 -13.60 -12.16
CA LEU A 237 15.29 -13.60 -10.71
C LEU A 237 16.35 -12.68 -10.11
N ALA A 238 15.89 -11.57 -9.54
CA ALA A 238 16.70 -10.48 -9.06
C ALA A 238 16.02 -9.89 -7.82
N TYR A 239 16.63 -8.90 -7.19
CA TYR A 239 16.04 -8.21 -6.06
C TYR A 239 14.69 -7.57 -6.45
N HIS A 240 13.63 -7.84 -5.68
CA HIS A 240 12.27 -7.34 -5.92
C HIS A 240 12.08 -5.86 -5.60
N GLY A 241 13.07 -5.18 -5.03
CA GLY A 241 12.90 -3.81 -4.57
C GLY A 241 11.78 -3.72 -3.52
N SER A 242 10.90 -2.74 -3.67
CA SER A 242 9.71 -2.56 -2.81
C SER A 242 8.50 -3.41 -3.22
N LYS A 243 8.64 -4.29 -4.22
CA LYS A 243 7.54 -5.09 -4.79
C LYS A 243 7.40 -6.45 -4.08
N TYR A 244 7.17 -6.39 -2.78
CA TYR A 244 6.96 -7.56 -1.92
C TYR A 244 6.00 -7.25 -0.78
N GLY A 245 5.56 -8.29 -0.10
CA GLY A 245 4.81 -8.16 1.14
C GLY A 245 4.57 -9.49 1.81
N ARG A 246 3.82 -9.42 2.91
CA ARG A 246 3.41 -10.55 3.72
C ARG A 246 1.99 -10.39 4.23
N THR A 247 1.28 -11.50 4.37
CA THR A 247 -0.05 -11.55 4.96
C THR A 247 -0.26 -12.89 5.68
N THR A 248 -1.29 -12.96 6.50
CA THR A 248 -1.75 -14.21 7.13
C THR A 248 -3.11 -14.58 6.53
N VAL A 249 -3.23 -15.80 6.03
CA VAL A 249 -4.43 -16.31 5.36
C VAL A 249 -4.89 -17.59 6.07
N ASP A 250 -6.19 -17.69 6.35
CA ASP A 250 -6.82 -18.97 6.64
C ASP A 250 -7.37 -19.56 5.35
N LEU A 251 -6.81 -20.68 4.89
CA LEU A 251 -7.24 -21.27 3.61
C LEU A 251 -8.62 -21.94 3.71
N SER A 252 -9.12 -22.18 4.92
CA SER A 252 -10.47 -22.71 5.15
C SER A 252 -11.54 -21.65 5.15
N CYS A 253 -11.16 -20.36 5.02
CA CYS A 253 -12.15 -19.32 4.90
C CYS A 253 -12.94 -19.59 3.60
N SER A 254 -14.17 -20.04 3.81
CA SER A 254 -15.19 -19.99 2.78
C SER A 254 -15.51 -18.52 2.60
N SER A 255 -15.50 -18.05 1.36
CA SER A 255 -16.29 -16.87 1.05
C SER A 255 -17.72 -17.23 1.42
N SER A 256 -18.15 -16.85 2.61
CA SER A 256 -19.57 -16.86 2.96
C SER A 256 -20.17 -15.98 1.89
N GLY A 257 -20.77 -16.60 0.86
CA GLY A 257 -21.43 -15.87 -0.21
C GLY A 257 -22.27 -14.84 0.50
N SER A 258 -22.14 -13.57 0.11
CA SER A 258 -22.87 -12.45 0.69
C SER A 258 -24.37 -12.67 0.47
N GLY A 259 -24.96 -13.63 1.19
CA GLY A 259 -26.37 -13.67 1.49
C GLY A 259 -26.58 -12.50 2.41
N SER A 260 -27.37 -11.54 1.94
CA SER A 260 -27.80 -10.34 2.63
C SER A 260 -28.44 -10.67 3.97
N GLY A 261 -27.62 -10.94 4.99
CA GLY A 261 -28.05 -11.26 6.35
C GLY A 261 -27.77 -10.08 7.26
N SER A 262 -28.82 -9.29 7.50
CA SER A 262 -28.83 -8.18 8.47
C SER A 262 -28.61 -8.72 9.89
N GLY A 263 -27.37 -8.72 10.37
CA GLY A 263 -27.00 -9.24 11.70
C GLY A 263 -26.29 -8.20 12.57
N SER A 264 -27.00 -7.70 13.58
CA SER A 264 -26.52 -6.77 14.60
C SER A 264 -25.55 -7.47 15.58
N GLY A 265 -24.25 -7.17 15.52
CA GLY A 265 -23.24 -7.79 16.38
C GLY A 265 -22.30 -6.78 17.06
N SER A 266 -22.38 -6.71 18.40
CA SER A 266 -21.55 -5.86 19.26
C SER A 266 -20.28 -6.61 19.70
N GLY A 267 -19.15 -6.39 19.02
CA GLY A 267 -17.84 -6.89 19.42
C GLY A 267 -16.78 -5.79 19.41
N SER A 268 -15.99 -5.71 20.49
CA SER A 268 -14.90 -4.75 20.69
C SER A 268 -13.56 -5.45 20.40
N GLY A 269 -13.10 -5.36 19.15
CA GLY A 269 -11.81 -5.91 18.74
C GLY A 269 -11.13 -4.98 17.74
N SER A 270 -9.85 -4.67 17.99
CA SER A 270 -9.00 -3.85 17.11
C SER A 270 -8.61 -4.62 15.86
N GLY A 271 -9.53 -4.76 14.90
CA GLY A 271 -9.30 -5.46 13.63
C GLY A 271 -8.83 -4.53 12.52
N SER A 272 -7.75 -4.89 11.81
CA SER A 272 -7.44 -4.36 10.48
C SER A 272 -8.31 -5.09 9.45
N GLY A 273 -9.56 -4.64 9.29
CA GLY A 273 -10.50 -5.22 8.33
C GLY A 273 -10.02 -4.99 6.89
N THR A 274 -9.73 -6.06 6.16
CA THR A 274 -9.56 -6.04 4.71
C THR A 274 -10.93 -5.88 4.06
N GLY A 275 -11.21 -4.67 3.59
CA GLY A 275 -12.43 -4.34 2.86
C GLY A 275 -13.54 -3.76 3.74
N ASN A 276 -13.26 -2.67 4.47
CA ASN A 276 -14.36 -1.83 4.91
C ASN A 276 -14.99 -1.20 3.68
N ALA A 277 -16.14 -1.75 3.26
CA ALA A 277 -17.03 -1.07 2.35
C ALA A 277 -17.25 0.33 2.93
N CYS A 278 -16.90 1.35 2.15
CA CYS A 278 -17.27 2.71 2.47
C CYS A 278 -18.77 2.77 2.72
N THR A 279 -19.17 3.37 3.84
CA THR A 279 -20.57 3.67 4.12
C THR A 279 -20.81 5.14 3.90
N SER A 280 -22.08 5.57 3.91
CA SER A 280 -22.40 6.99 4.02
C SER A 280 -21.74 7.58 5.28
N SER A 281 -21.14 8.75 5.12
CA SER A 281 -20.50 9.46 6.23
C SER A 281 -21.54 9.99 7.22
N THR A 282 -21.27 9.84 8.51
CA THR A 282 -22.04 10.50 9.57
C THR A 282 -21.55 11.91 9.87
N LEU A 283 -20.37 12.29 9.37
CA LEU A 283 -19.81 13.62 9.56
C LEU A 283 -20.37 14.59 8.50
N THR A 284 -21.04 15.65 8.96
CA THR A 284 -21.63 16.68 8.10
C THR A 284 -20.62 17.24 7.10
N GLY A 285 -21.04 17.31 5.84
CA GLY A 285 -20.22 17.81 4.75
C GLY A 285 -19.27 16.77 4.17
N TYR A 286 -19.37 15.49 4.55
CA TYR A 286 -18.66 14.37 3.93
C TYR A 286 -19.66 13.35 3.38
N THR A 287 -19.29 12.63 2.32
CA THR A 287 -20.18 11.68 1.63
C THR A 287 -19.91 10.26 2.10
N TYR A 288 -18.63 9.90 2.25
CA TYR A 288 -18.20 8.54 2.52
C TYR A 288 -17.43 8.46 3.83
N GLN A 289 -17.47 7.29 4.48
CA GLN A 289 -16.62 6.98 5.62
C GLN A 289 -16.11 5.54 5.62
N ALA A 290 -15.02 5.30 6.34
CA ALA A 290 -14.47 3.99 6.65
C ALA A 290 -13.94 3.98 8.09
N GLN A 291 -14.10 2.86 8.81
CA GLN A 291 -13.49 2.72 10.13
C GLN A 291 -12.01 2.39 9.98
N LEU A 292 -11.14 3.14 10.65
CA LEU A 292 -9.69 2.95 10.65
C LEU A 292 -9.26 1.94 11.71
N ASN A 293 -9.85 2.03 12.91
CA ASN A 293 -9.72 1.04 13.98
C ASN A 293 -11.13 0.68 14.49
N GLY A 294 -11.26 -0.38 15.30
CA GLY A 294 -12.54 -0.98 15.77
C GLY A 294 -13.53 -0.04 16.49
N LYS A 295 -14.03 0.98 15.77
CA LYS A 295 -15.00 2.05 16.06
C LYS A 295 -14.46 3.40 16.57
N SER A 296 -13.23 3.49 17.06
CA SER A 296 -12.74 4.71 17.72
C SER A 296 -12.16 5.76 16.77
N LEU A 297 -11.79 5.37 15.56
CA LEU A 297 -11.19 6.23 14.55
C LEU A 297 -11.88 6.00 13.21
N LEU A 298 -12.43 7.07 12.63
CA LEU A 298 -13.12 7.06 11.34
C LEU A 298 -12.37 7.95 10.35
N LEU A 299 -12.31 7.53 9.11
CA LEU A 299 -11.92 8.36 7.97
C LEU A 299 -13.17 8.75 7.20
N HIS A 300 -13.37 10.03 6.97
CA HIS A 300 -14.45 10.59 6.14
C HIS A 300 -13.84 11.24 4.90
N TRP A 301 -14.51 11.15 3.75
CA TRP A 301 -14.06 11.83 2.54
C TRP A 301 -15.21 12.25 1.61
N ASN A 302 -14.90 13.22 0.76
CA ASN A 302 -15.67 13.53 -0.45
C ASN A 302 -14.85 13.27 -1.69
N LYS A 303 -15.50 12.78 -2.73
CA LYS A 303 -14.89 12.74 -4.05
C LYS A 303 -14.67 14.17 -4.56
N ALA A 304 -13.48 14.44 -5.09
CA ALA A 304 -13.15 15.73 -5.70
C ALA A 304 -14.12 16.02 -6.85
N ARG A 305 -14.77 17.19 -6.88
CA ARG A 305 -15.70 17.56 -7.95
C ARG A 305 -15.04 18.30 -9.13
N SER A 306 -13.82 18.84 -8.98
CA SER A 306 -13.17 19.57 -10.09
C SER A 306 -11.65 19.82 -9.97
N ASN A 307 -11.08 19.92 -8.78
CA ASN A 307 -9.67 20.33 -8.56
C ASN A 307 -8.69 19.17 -8.33
N GLY A 308 -9.14 17.92 -8.49
CA GLY A 308 -8.32 16.73 -8.25
C GLY A 308 -7.84 16.54 -6.80
N ALA A 309 -8.45 17.22 -5.83
CA ALA A 309 -8.14 17.06 -4.41
C ALA A 309 -9.27 16.37 -3.64
N VAL A 310 -8.93 15.40 -2.81
CA VAL A 310 -9.88 14.73 -1.92
C VAL A 310 -9.93 15.50 -0.61
N THR A 311 -11.11 15.99 -0.26
CA THR A 311 -11.38 16.54 1.08
C THR A 311 -11.59 15.38 2.03
N MET A 312 -10.84 15.37 3.13
CA MET A 312 -10.82 14.29 4.10
C MET A 312 -10.99 14.83 5.52
N ALA A 313 -11.52 13.99 6.39
CA ALA A 313 -11.45 14.18 7.82
C ALA A 313 -11.13 12.88 8.54
N VAL A 314 -10.28 12.95 9.55
CA VAL A 314 -10.09 11.86 10.50
C VAL A 314 -10.81 12.24 11.78
N GLU A 315 -11.81 11.45 12.17
CA GLU A 315 -12.58 11.62 13.38
C GLU A 315 -12.14 10.58 14.43
N ALA A 316 -11.60 11.06 15.55
CA ALA A 316 -11.40 10.27 16.76
C ALA A 316 -12.63 10.41 17.66
N LYS A 317 -13.40 9.33 17.80
CA LYS A 317 -14.51 9.22 18.77
C LYS A 317 -13.96 9.14 20.20
N SER A 318 -14.87 9.34 21.16
CA SER A 318 -14.55 9.45 22.59
C SER A 318 -13.60 8.34 23.07
N GLY A 319 -12.47 8.76 23.64
CA GLY A 319 -11.46 7.85 24.19
C GLY A 319 -10.22 7.61 23.32
N ALA A 320 -10.27 7.87 22.00
CA ALA A 320 -9.10 7.58 21.15
C ALA A 320 -8.00 8.65 21.29
N ALA A 321 -8.32 9.94 21.19
CA ALA A 321 -7.30 10.99 21.17
C ALA A 321 -7.79 12.25 21.90
N LYS A 322 -7.69 12.25 23.23
CA LYS A 322 -8.22 13.35 24.06
C LYS A 322 -7.32 14.60 24.09
N SER A 323 -6.01 14.48 23.84
CA SER A 323 -5.10 15.64 24.05
C SER A 323 -3.72 15.60 23.37
N GLY A 324 -3.47 14.70 22.40
CA GLY A 324 -2.16 14.55 21.76
C GLY A 324 -2.17 14.91 20.27
N TRP A 325 -1.97 13.89 19.44
CA TRP A 325 -1.96 14.00 18.00
C TRP A 325 -2.71 12.83 17.35
N ILE A 326 -3.20 13.04 16.13
CA ILE A 326 -3.73 12.01 15.24
C ILE A 326 -2.97 12.12 13.93
N SER A 327 -2.56 11.00 13.35
CA SER A 327 -1.93 10.96 12.04
C SER A 327 -2.62 10.01 11.09
N LEU A 328 -2.54 10.35 9.81
CA LEU A 328 -2.92 9.50 8.70
C LEU A 328 -1.82 9.58 7.64
N ALA A 329 -1.32 8.44 7.20
CA ALA A 329 -0.23 8.37 6.23
C ALA A 329 -0.57 7.49 5.03
N TRP A 330 -0.04 7.86 3.87
CA TRP A 330 -0.14 7.12 2.60
C TRP A 330 1.19 6.45 2.34
N THR A 331 1.13 5.14 2.15
CA THR A 331 2.30 4.30 1.94
C THR A 331 2.03 3.29 0.84
N ALA A 332 3.02 3.04 -0.02
CA ALA A 332 2.89 2.04 -1.08
C ALA A 332 2.91 0.59 -0.55
N ASN A 333 3.56 0.36 0.59
CA ASN A 333 3.86 -0.99 1.08
C ASN A 333 3.28 -1.28 2.47
N GLY A 334 2.49 -0.36 3.03
CA GLY A 334 1.93 -0.51 4.38
C GLY A 334 2.95 -0.36 5.50
N LYS A 335 4.15 0.17 5.21
CA LYS A 335 5.18 0.52 6.20
C LYS A 335 5.21 2.02 6.46
N MET A 336 5.71 2.39 7.65
CA MET A 336 5.79 3.78 8.11
C MET A 336 6.63 4.68 7.19
N ALA A 337 7.69 4.12 6.62
CA ALA A 337 8.57 4.82 5.68
C ALA A 337 8.86 3.96 4.44
N PRO A 338 8.95 4.58 3.24
CA PRO A 338 8.64 5.97 2.96
C PRO A 338 7.12 6.23 2.92
N ALA A 339 6.65 7.33 3.51
CA ALA A 339 5.23 7.72 3.50
C ALA A 339 5.02 9.24 3.45
N ASP A 340 3.88 9.66 2.92
CA ASP A 340 3.37 11.02 3.11
C ASP A 340 2.36 10.99 4.26
N ALA A 341 2.43 11.89 5.22
CA ALA A 341 1.62 11.84 6.42
C ALA A 341 1.04 13.19 6.81
N VAL A 342 -0.24 13.20 7.17
CA VAL A 342 -0.90 14.35 7.81
C VAL A 342 -0.85 14.11 9.31
N PHE A 343 -0.44 15.12 10.07
CA PHE A 343 -0.53 15.12 11.52
C PHE A 343 -1.43 16.26 11.98
N GLY A 344 -2.49 15.94 12.73
CA GLY A 344 -3.28 16.90 13.47
C GLY A 344 -2.78 16.99 14.91
N ASN A 345 -2.21 18.13 15.30
CA ASN A 345 -1.86 18.43 16.68
C ASN A 345 -3.11 18.97 17.39
N LEU A 346 -3.63 18.18 18.33
CA LEU A 346 -4.89 18.47 19.01
C LEU A 346 -4.76 19.61 20.02
N ALA A 347 -3.58 19.78 20.62
CA ALA A 347 -3.32 20.85 21.59
C ALA A 347 -3.07 22.20 20.90
N GLY A 348 -2.48 22.19 19.71
CA GLY A 348 -2.17 23.40 18.94
C GLY A 348 -3.23 23.80 17.92
N GLY A 349 -4.25 22.97 17.70
CA GLY A 349 -5.26 23.18 16.66
C GLY A 349 -4.71 23.12 15.22
N ALA A 350 -3.45 22.69 15.06
CA ALA A 350 -2.72 22.77 13.80
C ALA A 350 -2.75 21.43 13.06
N VAL A 351 -2.77 21.49 11.73
CA VAL A 351 -2.61 20.33 10.85
C VAL A 351 -1.39 20.56 9.97
N GLY A 352 -0.45 19.63 9.98
CA GLY A 352 0.76 19.68 9.16
C GLY A 352 0.86 18.51 8.19
N ALA A 353 1.49 18.75 7.04
CA ALA A 353 1.94 17.70 6.13
C ALA A 353 3.40 17.37 6.39
N TYR A 354 3.72 16.09 6.29
CA TYR A 354 5.04 15.57 6.56
C TYR A 354 5.40 14.46 5.60
N GLU A 355 6.69 14.39 5.27
CA GLU A 355 7.30 13.26 4.59
C GLU A 355 8.03 12.42 5.64
N ILE A 356 7.73 11.12 5.69
CA ILE A 356 8.37 10.18 6.61
C ILE A 356 9.34 9.33 5.79
N ASN A 357 10.64 9.56 5.96
CA ASN A 357 11.71 8.91 5.19
C ASN A 357 12.42 7.79 5.95
N GLY A 358 12.11 7.61 7.24
CA GLY A 358 12.66 6.57 8.11
C GLY A 358 11.80 6.33 9.35
N TYR A 359 12.35 5.61 10.33
CA TYR A 359 11.65 5.24 11.56
C TYR A 359 11.97 6.16 12.76
N THR A 360 12.79 7.19 12.55
CA THR A 360 13.20 8.14 13.59
C THR A 360 12.46 9.46 13.43
N VAL A 361 12.30 10.22 14.52
CA VAL A 361 11.69 11.56 14.46
C VAL A 361 12.48 12.49 13.51
N SER A 362 13.81 12.37 13.48
CA SER A 362 14.68 13.14 12.57
C SER A 362 14.44 12.87 11.07
N SER A 363 13.79 11.76 10.75
CA SER A 363 13.43 11.39 9.38
C SER A 363 12.05 11.90 8.95
N ILE A 364 11.33 12.59 9.84
CA ILE A 364 10.04 13.21 9.58
C ILE A 364 10.29 14.68 9.22
N GLN A 365 10.02 15.04 7.97
CA GLN A 365 10.28 16.38 7.44
C GLN A 365 8.95 17.06 7.11
N SER A 366 8.79 18.34 7.44
CA SER A 366 7.60 19.08 7.03
C SER A 366 7.54 19.18 5.51
N SER A 367 6.32 19.08 4.97
CA SER A 367 6.07 19.19 3.54
C SER A 367 4.90 20.12 3.30
N SER A 368 5.01 20.98 2.28
CA SER A 368 3.91 21.85 1.82
C SER A 368 3.35 21.41 0.46
N LEU A 369 3.95 20.40 -0.16
CA LEU A 369 3.77 20.12 -1.58
C LEU A 369 2.40 19.53 -1.93
N TRP A 370 1.68 18.96 -0.96
CA TRP A 370 0.55 18.07 -1.27
C TRP A 370 -0.72 18.24 -0.43
N ILE A 371 -0.69 18.98 0.69
CA ILE A 371 -1.93 19.42 1.34
C ILE A 371 -2.46 20.61 0.55
N GLY A 372 -3.65 20.45 -0.01
CA GLY A 372 -4.40 21.57 -0.59
C GLY A 372 -4.75 22.55 0.51
N GLN A 373 -4.46 23.84 0.29
CA GLN A 373 -4.80 24.88 1.24
C GLN A 373 -6.31 24.81 1.55
N SER A 374 -6.62 24.60 2.82
CA SER A 374 -7.94 24.73 3.42
C SER A 374 -9.01 23.65 3.11
N PRO A 375 -9.89 23.33 4.09
CA PRO A 375 -9.75 23.64 5.51
C PRO A 375 -8.82 22.63 6.19
N THR A 376 -7.73 23.13 6.76
CA THR A 376 -6.88 22.39 7.72
C THR A 376 -7.30 22.80 9.12
N THR A 377 -8.29 22.11 9.68
CA THR A 377 -8.81 22.46 11.01
C THR A 377 -8.81 21.25 11.91
N VAL A 378 -8.54 21.50 13.19
CA VAL A 378 -8.80 20.56 14.27
C VAL A 378 -9.96 21.11 15.07
N THR A 379 -11.08 20.39 15.11
CA THR A 379 -12.22 20.74 15.94
C THR A 379 -12.43 19.67 17.00
N SER A 380 -12.44 20.09 18.26
CA SER A 380 -12.74 19.23 19.40
C SER A 380 -14.10 19.62 19.97
N ALA A 381 -15.08 18.73 19.86
CA ALA A 381 -16.38 18.85 20.53
C ALA A 381 -16.48 17.76 21.62
N SER A 382 -17.42 17.88 22.56
CA SER A 382 -17.58 16.94 23.68
C SER A 382 -17.68 15.48 23.21
N GLY A 383 -16.55 14.78 23.24
CA GLY A 383 -16.44 13.36 22.84
C GLY A 383 -16.01 13.09 21.41
N SER A 384 -15.61 14.09 20.60
CA SER A 384 -15.04 13.83 19.27
C SER A 384 -14.00 14.87 18.86
N THR A 385 -12.90 14.40 18.30
CA THR A 385 -11.86 15.24 17.71
C THR A 385 -11.76 14.98 16.22
N VAL A 386 -11.93 16.02 15.40
CA VAL A 386 -11.94 15.91 13.93
C VAL A 386 -10.79 16.71 13.35
N VAL A 387 -9.92 16.04 12.59
CA VAL A 387 -8.83 16.64 11.81
C VAL A 387 -9.26 16.69 10.36
N LYS A 388 -9.58 17.88 9.84
CA LYS A 388 -9.99 18.12 8.44
C LYS A 388 -8.79 18.57 7.62
N PHE A 389 -8.67 18.10 6.38
CA PHE A 389 -7.65 18.52 5.43
C PHE A 389 -8.07 18.18 3.98
N SER A 390 -7.36 18.73 3.01
CA SER A 390 -7.50 18.37 1.59
C SER A 390 -6.18 17.81 1.07
N ARG A 391 -6.20 16.70 0.34
CA ARG A 391 -5.02 16.11 -0.29
C ARG A 391 -5.15 16.10 -1.81
N LYS A 392 -4.15 16.63 -2.52
CA LYS A 392 -4.10 16.54 -3.99
C LYS A 392 -3.84 15.10 -4.43
N HIS A 393 -4.44 14.68 -5.54
CA HIS A 393 -4.22 13.35 -6.13
C HIS A 393 -2.74 13.14 -6.51
N TYR A 394 -2.11 14.16 -7.08
CA TYR A 394 -0.72 14.13 -7.54
C TYR A 394 0.17 15.07 -6.70
N THR A 395 1.27 14.52 -6.20
CA THR A 395 2.21 15.21 -5.29
C THR A 395 3.63 15.31 -5.87
N GLY A 396 3.85 14.82 -7.09
CA GLY A 396 5.17 14.75 -7.73
C GLY A 396 5.99 13.50 -7.39
N ALA A 397 5.68 12.77 -6.31
CA ALA A 397 6.37 11.55 -5.92
C ALA A 397 5.57 10.28 -6.26
N VAL A 398 6.05 9.50 -7.24
CA VAL A 398 5.30 8.37 -7.83
C VAL A 398 4.96 7.22 -6.89
N SER A 399 5.70 7.06 -5.80
CA SER A 399 5.50 6.00 -4.82
C SER A 399 4.47 6.33 -3.74
N ARG A 400 3.90 7.55 -3.73
CA ARG A 400 3.06 8.05 -2.63
C ARG A 400 1.77 8.72 -3.10
N PHE A 401 1.36 8.44 -4.33
CA PHE A 401 0.13 9.01 -4.88
C PHE A 401 -1.11 8.53 -4.16
N LEU A 402 -2.03 9.47 -3.97
CA LEU A 402 -3.40 9.15 -3.65
C LEU A 402 -4.04 8.61 -4.93
N ALA A 403 -4.29 7.31 -4.99
CA ALA A 403 -5.00 6.71 -6.10
C ALA A 403 -6.52 6.87 -5.89
N TRP A 404 -7.31 6.92 -6.96
CA TRP A 404 -8.78 6.91 -6.78
C TRP A 404 -9.31 5.57 -6.32
N ASN A 405 -8.62 4.47 -6.63
CA ASN A 405 -9.01 3.13 -6.21
C ASN A 405 -8.45 2.83 -4.80
N LYS A 406 -7.87 1.64 -4.62
CA LYS A 406 -7.31 1.17 -3.35
C LYS A 406 -6.04 1.93 -2.96
N ASN A 407 -6.03 2.42 -1.72
CA ASN A 407 -4.89 3.07 -1.08
C ASN A 407 -4.58 2.36 0.22
N THR A 408 -3.31 2.11 0.48
CA THR A 408 -2.87 1.63 1.79
C THR A 408 -2.58 2.83 2.67
N LEU A 409 -3.39 2.97 3.71
CA LEU A 409 -3.28 4.00 4.72
C LEU A 409 -2.70 3.41 5.99
N MET A 410 -1.89 4.20 6.67
CA MET A 410 -1.54 3.98 8.06
C MET A 410 -2.20 5.04 8.92
N TRP A 411 -2.55 4.67 10.13
CA TRP A 411 -3.05 5.59 11.12
C TRP A 411 -2.29 5.38 12.41
N ALA A 412 -2.11 6.46 13.16
CA ALA A 412 -1.62 6.40 14.52
C ALA A 412 -2.22 7.57 15.32
N TYR A 413 -2.27 7.42 16.63
CA TYR A 413 -2.64 8.51 17.52
C TYR A 413 -1.93 8.37 18.85
N SER A 414 -1.93 9.44 19.64
CA SER A 414 -1.35 9.46 20.98
C SER A 414 -2.38 8.99 22.02
N PRO A 415 -2.23 7.79 22.63
CA PRO A 415 -3.21 7.25 23.56
C PRO A 415 -3.21 7.97 24.92
N SER A 416 -2.08 8.54 25.34
CA SER A 416 -1.90 9.20 26.64
C SER A 416 -1.99 10.72 26.58
N GLY A 417 -2.34 11.29 25.42
CA GLY A 417 -2.28 12.74 25.24
C GLY A 417 -0.86 13.30 25.14
N SER A 418 0.14 12.43 25.00
CA SER A 418 1.51 12.84 24.68
C SER A 418 1.52 13.73 23.45
N LYS A 419 2.19 14.88 23.56
CA LYS A 419 2.43 15.81 22.45
C LYS A 419 3.63 15.38 21.59
N ASN A 420 4.43 14.42 22.07
CA ASN A 420 5.56 13.90 21.32
C ASN A 420 5.09 12.94 20.23
N MET A 421 5.42 13.28 18.98
CA MET A 421 5.10 12.47 17.80
C MET A 421 5.87 11.13 17.76
N GLY A 422 6.98 11.01 18.48
CA GLY A 422 7.80 9.80 18.51
C GLY A 422 7.19 8.63 19.29
N TYR A 423 6.05 8.82 19.96
CA TYR A 423 5.42 7.77 20.77
C TYR A 423 3.92 7.66 20.47
N HIS A 424 3.52 6.55 19.85
CA HIS A 424 2.12 6.16 19.69
C HIS A 424 1.74 4.94 20.55
N GLY A 425 2.70 4.34 21.26
CA GLY A 425 2.49 3.07 21.95
C GLY A 425 1.90 2.02 20.98
N GLY A 426 0.88 1.28 21.43
CA GLY A 426 0.11 0.34 20.60
C GLY A 426 -1.01 0.97 19.74
N ALA A 427 -1.15 2.30 19.74
CA ALA A 427 -2.25 3.00 19.06
C ALA A 427 -1.91 3.35 17.61
N TYR A 428 -1.61 2.34 16.81
CA TYR A 428 -1.32 2.47 15.38
C TYR A 428 -1.89 1.28 14.60
N GLY A 429 -2.00 1.43 13.28
CA GLY A 429 -2.42 0.36 12.42
C GLY A 429 -2.37 0.72 10.95
N ARG A 430 -2.86 -0.22 10.12
CA ARG A 430 -2.95 -0.07 8.68
C ARG A 430 -4.33 -0.49 8.18
N ILE A 431 -4.75 0.11 7.08
CA ILE A 431 -5.98 -0.22 6.39
C ILE A 431 -5.84 0.03 4.89
N THR A 432 -6.60 -0.71 4.07
CA THR A 432 -6.78 -0.38 2.66
C THR A 432 -8.14 0.29 2.47
N VAL A 433 -8.14 1.49 1.89
CA VAL A 433 -9.35 2.27 1.59
C VAL A 433 -9.47 2.47 0.09
N ASP A 434 -10.65 2.20 -0.47
CA ASP A 434 -10.98 2.49 -1.85
C ASP A 434 -11.71 3.83 -1.96
N PHE A 435 -11.10 4.85 -2.56
CA PHE A 435 -11.74 6.16 -2.70
C PHE A 435 -12.71 6.24 -3.90
N SER A 436 -12.84 5.18 -4.70
CA SER A 436 -13.70 5.10 -5.89
C SER A 436 -15.12 4.66 -5.57
N CYS A 437 -15.30 4.27 -4.32
CA CYS A 437 -16.55 4.03 -3.63
C CYS A 437 -17.76 4.79 -4.18
N ARG A 438 -18.83 4.03 -4.39
CA ARG A 438 -20.17 4.52 -4.72
C ARG A 438 -21.08 4.07 -3.58
N THR A 439 -21.79 4.99 -2.94
CA THR A 439 -22.88 4.58 -2.04
C THR A 439 -23.90 3.85 -2.91
N ALA A 440 -24.27 2.63 -2.52
CA ALA A 440 -25.45 2.01 -3.11
C ALA A 440 -26.61 3.01 -2.96
N PRO A 441 -27.40 3.28 -4.02
CA PRO A 441 -28.52 4.21 -3.94
C PRO A 441 -29.40 3.77 -2.77
N SER A 442 -29.49 4.61 -1.74
CA SER A 442 -30.32 4.36 -0.58
C SER A 442 -31.78 4.47 -1.04
N GLY A 443 -32.41 3.32 -1.29
CA GLY A 443 -33.82 3.26 -1.68
C GLY A 443 -34.04 3.33 -3.18
N GLY A 444 -33.80 2.20 -3.87
CA GLY A 444 -34.85 1.75 -4.78
C GLY A 444 -36.03 1.37 -3.90
N GLY A 445 -36.95 2.31 -3.69
CA GLY A 445 -38.25 1.96 -3.15
C GLY A 445 -38.76 0.79 -3.98
N SER A 446 -39.07 -0.31 -3.31
CA SER A 446 -39.88 -1.36 -3.90
C SER A 446 -41.12 -0.63 -4.41
N ARG A 447 -41.23 -0.43 -5.73
CA ARG A 447 -42.51 -0.09 -6.34
C ARG A 447 -43.36 -1.30 -6.00
N GLY A 448 -44.19 -1.13 -4.97
CA GLY A 448 -45.29 -2.04 -4.70
C GLY A 448 -46.00 -2.24 -6.03
N GLY A 449 -46.16 -3.50 -6.41
CA GLY A 449 -47.26 -3.84 -7.27
C GLY A 449 -48.50 -3.48 -6.47
N ASP A 450 -49.13 -2.38 -6.88
CA ASP A 450 -50.55 -2.24 -6.74
C ASP A 450 -51.09 -2.83 -8.04
N ASP A 451 -51.40 -4.12 -7.96
CA ASP A 451 -52.57 -4.68 -8.64
C ASP A 451 -53.81 -3.92 -8.11
N ASP A 452 -54.92 -4.00 -8.85
CA ASP A 452 -56.23 -3.34 -8.66
C ASP A 452 -56.39 -2.14 -9.63
N ASP A 453 -56.91 -2.36 -10.85
CA ASP A 453 -58.33 -2.53 -11.22
C ASP A 453 -58.93 -1.20 -11.74
N ASP A 454 -59.90 -1.33 -12.65
CA ASP A 454 -60.79 -0.32 -13.23
C ASP A 454 -60.26 0.38 -14.50
N ASP A 455 -60.75 -0.03 -15.69
CA ASP A 455 -61.89 0.59 -16.42
C ASP A 455 -61.35 1.77 -17.25
N ASP A 456 -61.75 2.09 -18.47
CA ASP A 456 -62.65 1.61 -19.51
C ASP A 456 -62.41 2.63 -20.65
N ASP A 457 -62.89 2.30 -21.85
CA ASP A 457 -63.36 3.24 -22.88
C ASP A 457 -62.34 4.03 -23.75
N ASP A 458 -62.51 3.77 -25.06
CA ASP A 458 -62.76 4.75 -26.13
C ASP A 458 -61.65 5.77 -26.45
N ASP A 459 -61.40 6.21 -27.67
CA ASP A 459 -61.80 5.93 -29.04
C ASP A 459 -60.94 6.94 -29.86
N ASP A 460 -60.92 6.76 -31.18
CA ASP A 460 -60.82 7.84 -32.16
C ASP A 460 -59.47 8.53 -32.50
N ASP A 461 -59.21 8.42 -33.81
CA ASP A 461 -58.86 9.49 -34.75
C ASP A 461 -57.39 9.87 -34.99
N ASP A 462 -56.92 9.38 -36.14
CA ASP A 462 -56.63 10.16 -37.36
C ASP A 462 -55.64 11.35 -37.35
N ASP A 463 -54.89 11.36 -38.45
CA ASP A 463 -54.23 12.50 -39.09
C ASP A 463 -53.08 13.20 -38.33
N ASP A 464 -51.87 13.19 -38.89
CA ASP A 464 -51.58 14.16 -39.94
C ASP A 464 -50.17 13.98 -40.52
N HIS A 465 -50.13 14.16 -41.83
CA HIS A 465 -48.94 14.24 -42.66
C HIS A 465 -48.15 15.53 -42.40
N ASP A 466 -46.87 15.50 -42.78
CA ASP A 466 -46.06 16.65 -43.19
C ASP A 466 -45.88 17.81 -42.19
N ARG A 467 -44.63 18.03 -41.75
CA ARG A 467 -43.94 19.30 -42.02
C ARG A 467 -42.46 19.32 -41.63
N ARG A 468 -41.68 19.69 -42.66
CA ARG A 468 -40.56 20.66 -42.65
C ARG A 468 -39.13 20.12 -42.49
N GLU A 469 -38.53 19.94 -43.67
CA GLU A 469 -37.25 20.53 -44.06
C GLU A 469 -36.97 21.88 -43.36
N ARG A 470 -35.69 22.19 -43.08
CA ARG A 470 -34.94 23.33 -43.66
C ARG A 470 -33.81 23.85 -42.74
N TRP A 471 -32.59 23.88 -43.31
CA TRP A 471 -31.39 24.71 -42.98
C TRP A 471 -30.44 24.20 -41.87
N HIS A 472 -29.10 24.21 -41.98
CA HIS A 472 -28.16 24.90 -42.87
C HIS A 472 -26.80 24.16 -42.95
N ARG A 473 -26.27 23.99 -44.17
CA ARG A 473 -24.81 23.90 -44.44
C ARG A 473 -24.24 25.32 -44.45
N SER A 474 -23.07 25.54 -43.84
CA SER A 474 -21.93 26.28 -44.43
C SER A 474 -20.83 26.46 -43.39
N HIS A 475 -19.62 25.97 -43.68
CA HIS A 475 -18.39 26.77 -43.84
C HIS A 475 -17.17 25.84 -43.91
N LYS A 476 -16.61 25.72 -45.13
CA LYS A 476 -15.26 25.22 -45.40
C LYS A 476 -14.71 26.09 -46.52
N ARG A 477 -13.77 26.98 -46.20
CA ARG A 477 -12.51 27.24 -46.92
C ARG A 477 -11.86 28.53 -46.41
N GLY A 478 -10.55 28.41 -46.23
CA GLY A 478 -9.57 29.36 -45.72
C GLY A 478 -8.34 28.53 -45.44
#